data_AF-A0A2S8BGQ2-F1
#
_entry.id   AF-A0A2S8BGQ2-F1
#
_cell.length_a   1.000
_cell.length_b   1.000
_cell.length_c   1.000
_cell.angle_alpha   90.00
_cell.angle_beta   90.00
_cell.angle_gamma   90.00
#
_symmetry.space_group_name_H-M   'P 1'
#
loop_
_entity.id
_entity.type
_entity.pdbx_description
1 polymer ?
#
loop_
_entity_poly.entity_id
_entity_poly.type
_entity_poly.pdbx_seq_one_letter_code
_entity_poly.pdbx_strand_id
1 'polypeptide(L)'
;MYPVRYPASDEWATGVDGVRDAGAHVVSRATNCPNTKMVLGGYSQGAAVMGFVTSPTIPDGVDPATVPKPLQPDVADHVAAVVLFGTPNVRAMSFLNQPPLTIGPEYLPKTLQLCVPEDPVCSDGMNFAAHNSYADDGSIVSQGADFAASHLATTGVPVSVVAPQHGFGS
;
A
#
# COMPACT_ATOMS: atom_id res chain seq x y z
N MET A 1 1.30 13.18 -5.98
CA MET A 1 0.58 12.23 -5.09
C MET A 1 -0.89 12.22 -5.48
N TYR A 2 -1.58 11.08 -5.32
CA TYR A 2 -3.02 10.97 -5.55
C TYR A 2 -3.68 10.42 -4.27
N PRO A 3 -4.54 11.20 -3.60
CA PRO A 3 -5.34 10.68 -2.49
C PRO A 3 -6.52 9.88 -3.06
N VAL A 4 -6.65 8.62 -2.65
CA VAL A 4 -7.79 7.78 -3.03
C VAL A 4 -9.08 8.38 -2.48
N ARG A 5 -10.09 8.47 -3.34
CA ARG A 5 -11.37 9.09 -3.00
C ARG A 5 -12.40 8.02 -2.64
N TYR A 6 -12.76 7.98 -1.37
CA TYR A 6 -13.80 7.12 -0.82
C TYR A 6 -14.23 7.64 0.56
N PRO A 7 -15.33 7.15 1.14
CA PRO A 7 -15.86 7.68 2.40
C PRO A 7 -14.91 7.58 3.60
N ALA A 8 -14.01 6.57 3.63
CA ALA A 8 -13.11 6.32 4.76
C ALA A 8 -13.83 6.34 6.11
N SER A 9 -14.96 5.62 6.20
CA SER A 9 -15.90 5.69 7.31
C SER A 9 -16.01 4.34 8.04
N ASP A 10 -16.75 4.33 9.15
CA ASP A 10 -17.06 3.10 9.88
C ASP A 10 -18.05 2.18 9.13
N GLU A 11 -18.64 2.64 8.03
CA GLU A 11 -19.38 1.79 7.10
C GLU A 11 -18.41 1.05 6.17
N TRP A 12 -17.73 0.03 6.68
CA TRP A 12 -16.64 -0.68 5.98
C TRP A 12 -17.01 -1.25 4.61
N ALA A 13 -18.29 -1.56 4.38
CA ALA A 13 -18.78 -1.99 3.06
C ALA A 13 -18.54 -0.93 1.96
N THR A 14 -18.44 0.35 2.31
CA THR A 14 -18.11 1.45 1.38
C THR A 14 -16.64 1.47 0.96
N GLY A 15 -15.77 0.67 1.59
CA GLY A 15 -14.36 0.53 1.20
C GLY A 15 -14.16 0.09 -0.25
N VAL A 16 -15.16 -0.58 -0.84
CA VAL A 16 -15.20 -0.94 -2.27
C VAL A 16 -15.02 0.27 -3.20
N ASP A 17 -15.53 1.45 -2.81
CA ASP A 17 -15.36 2.67 -3.59
C ASP A 17 -13.89 3.10 -3.64
N GLY A 18 -13.17 2.89 -2.54
CA GLY A 18 -11.72 3.12 -2.47
C GLY A 18 -10.95 2.16 -3.35
N VAL A 19 -11.32 0.87 -3.34
CA VAL A 19 -10.70 -0.14 -4.23
C VAL A 19 -10.94 0.23 -5.70
N ARG A 20 -12.14 0.67 -6.04
CA ARG A 20 -12.49 1.11 -7.39
C ARG A 20 -11.72 2.34 -7.83
N ASP A 21 -11.70 3.40 -7.02
CA ASP A 21 -11.01 4.65 -7.34
C ASP A 21 -9.48 4.44 -7.43
N ALA A 22 -8.89 3.72 -6.47
CA ALA A 22 -7.48 3.39 -6.47
C ALA A 22 -7.09 2.50 -7.66
N GLY A 23 -7.82 1.41 -7.90
CA GLY A 23 -7.56 0.49 -9.01
C GLY A 23 -7.67 1.20 -10.37
N ALA A 24 -8.70 2.02 -10.57
CA ALA A 24 -8.85 2.83 -11.78
C ALA A 24 -7.70 3.83 -11.94
N HIS A 25 -7.23 4.45 -10.85
CA HIS A 25 -6.08 5.35 -10.90
C HIS A 25 -4.79 4.62 -11.32
N VAL A 26 -4.52 3.46 -10.71
CA VAL A 26 -3.33 2.65 -10.99
C VAL A 26 -3.30 2.22 -12.46
N VAL A 27 -4.41 1.67 -12.97
CA VAL A 27 -4.55 1.31 -14.40
C VAL A 27 -4.36 2.53 -15.29
N SER A 28 -5.05 3.64 -14.98
CA SER A 28 -4.93 4.88 -15.76
C SER A 28 -3.49 5.40 -15.80
N ARG A 29 -2.73 5.30 -14.71
CA ARG A 29 -1.34 5.74 -14.66
C ARG A 29 -0.42 4.81 -15.44
N ALA A 30 -0.58 3.50 -15.31
CA ALA A 30 0.16 2.52 -16.10
C ALA A 30 -0.05 2.74 -17.62
N THR A 31 -1.31 2.94 -18.05
CA THR A 31 -1.64 3.13 -19.47
C THR A 31 -1.17 4.47 -20.03
N ASN A 32 -1.43 5.58 -19.34
CA ASN A 32 -1.18 6.92 -19.90
C ASN A 32 0.24 7.44 -19.61
N CYS A 33 0.97 6.80 -18.69
CA CYS A 33 2.31 7.21 -18.30
C CYS A 33 3.21 5.97 -18.17
N PRO A 34 3.56 5.28 -19.27
CA PRO A 34 4.20 3.96 -19.22
C PRO A 34 5.60 3.96 -18.56
N ASN A 35 6.26 5.11 -18.44
CA ASN A 35 7.54 5.20 -17.74
C ASN A 35 7.39 5.52 -16.24
N THR A 36 6.16 5.72 -15.76
CA THR A 36 5.90 6.07 -14.36
C THR A 36 5.94 4.83 -13.49
N LYS A 37 6.66 4.93 -12.37
CA LYS A 37 6.59 3.99 -11.25
C LYS A 37 5.74 4.58 -10.13
N MET A 38 4.97 3.72 -9.49
CA MET A 38 4.03 4.06 -8.43
C MET A 38 4.44 3.40 -7.12
N VAL A 39 4.25 4.13 -6.03
CA VAL A 39 4.26 3.57 -4.66
C VAL A 39 2.83 3.65 -4.16
N LEU A 40 2.29 2.52 -3.74
CA LEU A 40 0.96 2.43 -3.15
C LEU A 40 1.09 2.48 -1.63
N GLY A 41 0.47 3.47 -1.00
CA GLY A 41 0.49 3.65 0.45
C GLY A 41 -0.90 3.53 1.04
N GLY A 42 -1.02 2.93 2.22
CA GLY A 42 -2.29 2.85 2.93
C GLY A 42 -2.09 2.73 4.44
N TYR A 43 -3.04 3.29 5.20
CA TYR A 43 -3.10 3.17 6.65
C TYR A 43 -4.49 2.66 7.07
N SER A 44 -4.55 1.71 8.00
CA SER A 44 -5.81 1.17 8.56
C SER A 44 -6.78 0.68 7.45
N GLN A 45 -7.99 1.24 7.34
CA GLN A 45 -8.92 0.93 6.25
C GLN A 45 -8.31 1.20 4.86
N GLY A 46 -7.47 2.24 4.71
CA GLY A 46 -6.75 2.50 3.47
C GLY A 46 -5.67 1.45 3.15
N ALA A 47 -5.10 0.80 4.17
CA ALA A 47 -4.22 -0.36 3.96
C ALA A 47 -5.00 -1.56 3.43
N ALA A 48 -6.21 -1.80 3.94
CA ALA A 48 -7.11 -2.80 3.39
C ALA A 48 -7.51 -2.49 1.93
N VAL A 49 -7.83 -1.24 1.62
CA VAL A 49 -8.10 -0.80 0.23
C VAL A 49 -6.93 -1.16 -0.69
N MET A 50 -5.70 -0.80 -0.33
CA MET A 50 -4.52 -1.12 -1.15
C MET A 50 -4.25 -2.62 -1.23
N GLY A 51 -4.52 -3.37 -0.17
CA GLY A 51 -4.40 -4.83 -0.20
C GLY A 51 -5.42 -5.48 -1.14
N PHE A 52 -6.65 -4.95 -1.25
CA PHE A 52 -7.63 -5.43 -2.22
C PHE A 52 -7.29 -5.02 -3.65
N VAL A 53 -6.79 -3.81 -3.87
CA VAL A 53 -6.29 -3.37 -5.18
C VAL A 53 -5.17 -4.28 -5.70
N THR A 54 -4.34 -4.79 -4.79
CA THR A 54 -3.19 -5.65 -5.10
C THR A 54 -3.49 -7.15 -4.91
N SER A 55 -4.76 -7.51 -4.72
CA SER A 55 -5.19 -8.89 -4.50
C SER A 55 -5.26 -9.69 -5.80
N PRO A 56 -4.97 -11.01 -5.78
CA PRO A 56 -5.02 -11.83 -6.99
C PRO A 56 -6.44 -12.31 -7.31
N THR A 57 -7.40 -12.10 -6.41
CA THR A 57 -8.78 -12.60 -6.51
C THR A 57 -9.77 -11.55 -6.06
N ILE A 58 -10.95 -11.58 -6.65
CA ILE A 58 -12.12 -10.91 -6.09
C ILE A 58 -12.61 -11.76 -4.92
N PRO A 59 -12.74 -11.23 -3.70
CA PRO A 59 -13.22 -12.02 -2.57
C PRO A 59 -14.63 -12.58 -2.78
N ASP A 60 -14.89 -13.76 -2.21
CA ASP A 60 -16.20 -14.39 -2.26
C ASP A 60 -17.29 -13.49 -1.67
N GLY A 61 -18.46 -13.47 -2.29
CA GLY A 61 -19.60 -12.65 -1.86
C GLY A 61 -19.55 -11.18 -2.30
N VAL A 62 -18.47 -10.75 -2.95
CA VAL A 62 -18.36 -9.41 -3.56
C VAL A 62 -18.75 -9.52 -5.04
N ASP A 63 -19.69 -8.69 -5.50
CA ASP A 63 -20.12 -8.67 -6.90
C ASP A 63 -18.94 -8.24 -7.80
N PRO A 64 -18.48 -9.08 -8.74
CA PRO A 64 -17.40 -8.74 -9.66
C PRO A 64 -17.69 -7.53 -10.57
N ALA A 65 -18.95 -7.10 -10.68
CA ALA A 65 -19.33 -5.86 -11.35
C ALA A 65 -19.06 -4.61 -10.50
N THR A 66 -18.91 -4.76 -9.18
CA THR A 66 -18.74 -3.66 -8.21
C THR A 66 -17.29 -3.43 -7.81
N VAL A 67 -16.43 -4.44 -7.88
CA VAL A 67 -14.97 -4.34 -7.67
C VAL A 67 -14.17 -4.50 -8.95
N PRO A 68 -13.04 -3.79 -9.12
CA PRO A 68 -12.11 -4.05 -10.20
C PRO A 68 -11.60 -5.50 -10.15
N LYS A 69 -11.52 -6.14 -11.33
CA LYS A 69 -10.78 -7.39 -11.49
C LYS A 69 -9.33 -7.21 -11.02
N PRO A 70 -8.64 -8.30 -10.61
CA PRO A 70 -7.22 -8.26 -10.33
C PRO A 70 -6.47 -7.51 -11.44
N LEU A 71 -5.55 -6.64 -11.04
CA LEU A 71 -4.76 -5.86 -11.97
C LEU A 71 -3.97 -6.81 -12.90
N GLN A 72 -3.91 -6.46 -14.19
CA GLN A 72 -3.12 -7.22 -15.15
C GLN A 72 -1.63 -7.20 -14.76
N PRO A 73 -0.84 -8.24 -15.09
CA PRO A 73 0.57 -8.30 -14.72
C PRO A 73 1.40 -7.10 -15.21
N ASP A 74 1.12 -6.60 -16.41
CA ASP A 74 1.78 -5.40 -16.97
C ASP A 74 1.51 -4.14 -16.12
N VAL A 75 0.29 -3.98 -15.60
CA VAL A 75 -0.05 -2.91 -14.65
C VAL A 75 0.74 -3.07 -13.34
N ALA A 76 0.93 -4.31 -12.87
CA ALA A 76 1.70 -4.60 -11.67
C ALA A 76 3.16 -4.15 -11.82
N ASP A 77 3.77 -4.23 -13.01
CA ASP A 77 5.15 -3.78 -13.27
C ASP A 77 5.35 -2.28 -13.04
N HIS A 78 4.28 -1.47 -13.12
CA HIS A 78 4.35 -0.05 -12.81
C HIS A 78 4.30 0.24 -11.31
N VAL A 79 3.92 -0.72 -10.47
CA VAL A 79 3.97 -0.58 -9.01
C VAL A 79 5.35 -1.03 -8.54
N ALA A 80 6.14 -0.10 -8.02
CA ALA A 80 7.47 -0.38 -7.48
C ALA A 80 7.41 -0.91 -6.05
N ALA A 81 6.52 -0.36 -5.22
CA ALA A 81 6.35 -0.75 -3.83
C ALA A 81 4.90 -0.56 -3.34
N VAL A 82 4.52 -1.34 -2.34
CA VAL A 82 3.28 -1.23 -1.56
C VAL A 82 3.68 -1.12 -0.09
N VAL A 83 3.30 -0.03 0.58
CA VAL A 83 3.65 0.21 1.99
C VAL A 83 2.37 0.41 2.79
N LEU A 84 2.08 -0.54 3.67
CA LEU A 84 0.83 -0.61 4.41
C LEU A 84 1.10 -0.47 5.90
N PHE A 85 0.41 0.45 6.56
CA PHE A 85 0.54 0.71 7.99
C PHE A 85 -0.75 0.27 8.70
N GLY A 86 -0.64 -0.50 9.77
CA GLY A 86 -1.81 -0.95 10.53
C GLY A 86 -2.79 -1.77 9.69
N THR A 87 -2.29 -2.62 8.79
CA THR A 87 -3.14 -3.46 7.92
C THR A 87 -4.03 -4.37 8.78
N PRO A 88 -5.37 -4.33 8.62
CA PRO A 88 -6.26 -5.19 9.38
C PRO A 88 -5.95 -6.67 9.19
N ASN A 89 -5.77 -7.40 10.29
CA ASN A 89 -5.57 -8.85 10.27
C ASN A 89 -6.92 -9.59 10.09
N VAL A 90 -6.87 -10.92 10.02
CA VAL A 90 -8.07 -11.75 9.82
C VAL A 90 -9.11 -11.57 10.92
N ARG A 91 -8.68 -11.36 12.18
CA ARG A 91 -9.59 -11.13 13.32
C ARG A 91 -10.34 -9.81 13.13
N ALA A 92 -9.63 -8.73 12.82
CA ALA A 92 -10.22 -7.42 12.56
C ALA A 92 -11.18 -7.46 11.37
N MET A 93 -10.76 -8.04 10.24
CA MET A 93 -11.61 -8.18 9.04
C MET A 93 -12.88 -8.98 9.33
N SER A 94 -12.77 -10.08 10.07
CA SER A 94 -13.92 -10.89 10.48
C SER A 94 -14.90 -10.10 11.37
N PHE A 95 -14.38 -9.37 12.36
CA PHE A 95 -15.21 -8.51 13.22
C PHE A 95 -15.97 -7.44 12.43
N LEU A 96 -15.36 -6.92 11.35
CA LEU A 96 -15.93 -5.91 10.45
C LEU A 96 -16.81 -6.51 9.34
N ASN A 97 -17.03 -7.84 9.37
CA ASN A 97 -17.75 -8.58 8.35
C ASN A 97 -17.19 -8.33 6.93
N GLN A 98 -15.87 -8.25 6.82
CA GLN A 98 -15.13 -8.08 5.57
C GLN A 98 -14.35 -9.36 5.22
N PRO A 99 -14.12 -9.63 3.93
CA PRO A 99 -13.33 -10.78 3.51
C PRO A 99 -11.87 -10.67 3.98
N PRO A 100 -11.16 -11.79 4.17
CA PRO A 100 -9.75 -11.75 4.54
C PRO A 100 -8.92 -11.06 3.45
N LEU A 101 -7.96 -10.24 3.87
CA LEU A 101 -7.07 -9.53 2.97
C LEU A 101 -5.90 -10.42 2.53
N THR A 102 -5.69 -10.54 1.22
CA THR A 102 -4.56 -11.30 0.64
C THR A 102 -3.87 -10.48 -0.45
N ILE A 103 -2.55 -10.28 -0.30
CA ILE A 103 -1.70 -9.62 -1.29
C ILE A 103 -1.35 -10.61 -2.41
N GLY A 104 -1.48 -10.18 -3.66
CA GLY A 104 -1.22 -11.00 -4.83
C GLY A 104 0.26 -11.33 -5.01
N PRO A 105 0.60 -12.48 -5.65
CA PRO A 105 1.98 -12.91 -5.88
C PRO A 105 2.88 -11.87 -6.52
N GLU A 106 2.37 -11.10 -7.48
CA GLU A 106 3.11 -10.03 -8.17
C GLU A 106 3.49 -8.86 -7.24
N TYR A 107 2.76 -8.69 -6.13
CA TYR A 107 2.95 -7.60 -5.17
C TYR A 107 3.66 -8.04 -3.90
N LEU A 108 3.58 -9.32 -3.52
CA LEU A 108 4.25 -9.88 -2.35
C LEU A 108 5.73 -9.47 -2.21
N PRO A 109 6.61 -9.61 -3.23
CA PRO A 109 8.03 -9.27 -3.09
C PRO A 109 8.31 -7.78 -2.95
N LYS A 110 7.29 -6.93 -3.16
CA LYS A 110 7.38 -5.47 -3.11
C LYS A 110 6.37 -4.86 -2.15
N THR A 111 5.86 -5.65 -1.20
CA THR A 111 4.94 -5.18 -0.17
C THR A 111 5.61 -5.21 1.19
N LEU A 112 5.54 -4.10 1.92
CA LEU A 112 5.92 -4.01 3.32
C LEU A 112 4.67 -3.69 4.16
N GLN A 113 4.39 -4.54 5.13
CA GLN A 113 3.32 -4.33 6.11
C GLN A 113 3.94 -3.98 7.46
N LEU A 114 3.61 -2.80 7.95
CA LEU A 114 4.14 -2.21 9.17
C LEU A 114 3.05 -2.22 10.23
N CYS A 115 3.36 -2.80 11.38
CA CYS A 115 2.44 -2.92 12.50
C CYS A 115 3.16 -2.50 13.78
N VAL A 116 2.65 -1.45 14.45
CA VAL A 116 3.16 -1.02 15.76
C VAL A 116 2.79 -2.09 16.80
N PRO A 117 3.67 -2.41 17.76
CA PRO A 117 3.35 -3.34 18.84
C PRO A 117 2.06 -2.96 19.58
N GLU A 118 1.30 -3.96 20.00
CA GLU A 118 0.03 -3.82 20.71
C GLU A 118 -1.14 -3.20 19.91
N ASP A 119 -0.96 -2.88 18.63
CA ASP A 119 -2.05 -2.42 17.75
C ASP A 119 -3.07 -3.55 17.51
N PRO A 120 -4.33 -3.43 17.99
CA PRO A 120 -5.33 -4.50 17.88
C PRO A 120 -5.84 -4.74 16.45
N VAL A 121 -5.57 -3.81 15.52
CA VAL A 121 -6.04 -3.92 14.13
C VAL A 121 -5.14 -4.86 13.33
N CYS A 122 -3.82 -4.71 13.46
CA CYS A 122 -2.85 -5.49 12.68
C CYS A 122 -2.14 -6.60 13.47
N SER A 123 -2.22 -6.59 14.81
CA SER A 123 -1.63 -7.60 15.69
C SER A 123 -2.68 -8.24 16.61
N ASP A 124 -2.23 -9.11 17.52
CA ASP A 124 -3.06 -9.66 18.60
C ASP A 124 -3.10 -8.78 19.86
N GLY A 125 -2.58 -7.55 19.76
CA GLY A 125 -2.60 -6.57 20.84
C GLY A 125 -4.00 -6.03 21.19
N MET A 126 -4.06 -5.15 22.20
CA MET A 126 -5.31 -4.58 22.70
C MET A 126 -5.27 -3.05 22.90
N ASN A 127 -4.20 -2.39 22.45
CA ASN A 127 -3.98 -0.96 22.66
C ASN A 127 -4.39 -0.13 21.43
N PHE A 128 -5.62 0.39 21.42
CA PHE A 128 -6.09 1.27 20.34
C PHE A 128 -5.30 2.59 20.22
N ALA A 129 -4.60 3.04 21.25
CA ALA A 129 -3.71 4.20 21.12
C ALA A 129 -2.50 3.88 20.23
N ALA A 130 -2.01 2.64 20.25
CA ALA A 130 -0.95 2.18 19.35
C ALA A 130 -1.41 2.19 17.88
N HIS A 131 -2.69 1.90 17.60
CA HIS A 131 -3.22 2.01 16.24
C HIS A 131 -3.10 3.44 15.69
N ASN A 132 -3.17 4.46 16.53
CA ASN A 132 -3.15 5.87 16.13
C ASN A 132 -1.75 6.50 16.12
N SER A 133 -0.70 5.78 16.53
CA SER A 133 0.62 6.37 16.78
C SER A 133 1.59 6.32 15.59
N TYR A 134 1.21 5.73 14.44
CA TYR A 134 2.12 5.53 13.30
C TYR A 134 2.74 6.81 12.77
N ALA A 135 1.98 7.91 12.74
CA ALA A 135 2.48 9.20 12.26
C ALA A 135 3.46 9.87 13.24
N ASP A 136 3.35 9.53 14.52
CA ASP A 136 4.19 10.08 15.59
C ASP A 136 5.47 9.27 15.79
N ASP A 137 5.50 8.01 15.32
CA ASP A 137 6.67 7.15 15.32
C ASP A 137 7.53 7.37 14.06
N GLY A 138 8.50 8.29 14.16
CA GLY A 138 9.41 8.58 13.05
C GLY A 138 10.20 7.35 12.56
N SER A 139 10.40 6.32 13.39
CA SER A 139 11.15 5.12 13.00
C SER A 139 10.33 4.25 12.04
N ILE A 140 9.03 4.07 12.29
CA ILE A 140 8.17 3.25 11.42
C ILE A 140 7.90 3.95 10.08
N VAL A 141 7.73 5.28 10.10
CA VAL A 141 7.61 6.08 8.88
C VAL A 141 8.88 5.99 8.04
N SER A 142 10.06 6.09 8.67
CA SER A 142 11.34 5.98 7.96
C SER A 142 11.50 4.60 7.34
N GLN A 143 11.15 3.53 8.06
CA GLN A 143 11.20 2.16 7.52
C GLN A 143 10.35 2.00 6.25
N GLY A 144 9.12 2.53 6.24
CA GLY A 144 8.26 2.51 5.06
C GLY A 144 8.81 3.34 3.90
N ALA A 145 9.33 4.54 4.19
CA ALA A 145 9.92 5.42 3.19
C ALA A 145 11.18 4.82 2.56
N ASP A 146 12.07 4.25 3.37
CA ASP A 146 13.31 3.61 2.92
C ASP A 146 13.03 2.39 2.04
N PHE A 147 12.04 1.57 2.42
CA PHE A 147 11.57 0.46 1.60
C PHE A 147 11.08 0.94 0.23
N ALA A 148 10.16 1.92 0.21
CA ALA A 148 9.66 2.50 -1.04
C ALA A 148 10.79 3.09 -1.92
N ALA A 149 11.72 3.83 -1.31
CA ALA A 149 12.85 4.43 -2.01
C ALA A 149 13.78 3.38 -2.63
N SER A 150 14.09 2.31 -1.89
CA SER A 150 14.96 1.23 -2.38
C SER A 150 14.36 0.52 -3.60
N HIS A 151 13.04 0.33 -3.62
CA HIS A 151 12.31 -0.29 -4.73
C HIS A 151 12.14 0.64 -5.95
N LEU A 152 12.18 1.95 -5.76
CA LEU A 152 12.24 2.89 -6.88
C LEU A 152 13.66 2.94 -7.49
N ALA A 153 14.69 2.87 -6.65
CA ALA A 153 16.09 2.93 -7.08
C ALA A 153 16.53 1.73 -7.93
N THR A 154 15.97 0.54 -7.68
CA THR A 154 16.24 -0.67 -8.50
C THR A 154 15.63 -0.61 -9.90
N THR A 155 14.71 0.33 -10.15
CA THR A 155 14.03 0.53 -11.44
C THR A 155 14.60 1.69 -12.26
N GLY A 156 15.50 2.48 -11.68
CA GLY A 156 16.18 3.60 -12.34
C GLY A 156 17.59 3.21 -12.79
N VAL A 157 17.97 3.61 -14.00
CA VAL A 157 19.39 3.70 -14.38
C VAL A 157 20.10 4.53 -13.31
N PRO A 158 21.25 4.08 -12.75
CA PRO A 158 21.90 4.77 -11.65
C PRO A 158 22.25 6.20 -12.06
N VAL A 159 21.67 7.17 -11.38
CA VAL A 159 22.11 8.57 -11.48
C VAL A 159 23.36 8.67 -10.61
N SER A 160 24.53 8.70 -11.25
CA SER A 160 25.80 8.98 -10.58
C SER A 160 25.73 10.35 -9.92
N VAL A 161 25.62 10.36 -8.59
CA VAL A 161 25.76 11.58 -7.80
C VAL A 161 27.26 11.89 -7.74
N VAL A 162 27.70 12.88 -8.51
CA VAL A 162 29.09 13.37 -8.44
C VAL A 162 29.24 14.15 -7.15
N ALA A 163 29.99 13.60 -6.19
CA ALA A 163 30.37 14.32 -4.97
C ALA A 163 31.34 15.47 -5.32
N PRO A 164 31.27 16.63 -4.64
CA PRO A 164 32.23 17.71 -4.85
C PRO A 164 33.59 17.30 -4.30
N GLN A 165 34.62 17.31 -5.15
CA GLN A 165 36.00 17.17 -4.71
C GLN A 165 36.43 18.45 -3.99
N HIS A 166 36.58 18.39 -2.67
CA HIS A 166 37.36 19.37 -1.91
C HIS A 166 38.81 18.89 -1.85
N GLY A 167 39.63 19.38 -2.78
CA GLY A 167 41.08 19.28 -2.71
C GLY A 167 41.64 20.39 -1.82
N PHE A 168 42.34 20.02 -0.76
CA PHE A 168 43.26 20.92 -0.06
C PHE A 168 44.66 20.67 -0.60
N GLY A 169 45.23 21.70 -1.23
CA GLY A 169 46.61 21.74 -1.66
C GLY A 169 47.54 22.10 -0.51
N SER A 170 48.63 21.32 -0.44
CA SER A 170 49.96 21.50 0.20
C SER A 170 50.12 22.35 1.45
#